data_AF-A0A9Q1A5K0-F1
#
_entry.id   AF-A0A9Q1A5K0-F1
#
_cell.length_a   1.000
_cell.length_b   1.000
_cell.length_c   1.000
_cell.angle_alpha   90.00
_cell.angle_beta   90.00
_cell.angle_gamma   90.00
#
_symmetry.space_group_name_H-M   'P 1'
#
loop_
_entity.id
_entity.type
_entity.pdbx_description
1 polymer ?
#
loop_
_entity_poly.entity_id
_entity_poly.type
_entity_poly.pdbx_seq_one_letter_code
_entity_poly.pdbx_strand_id
1 'polypeptide(L)'
;MNAELVLLKSQIKDRENALTDNEQKMRDLATYPEKVEALEAESSLLRNRLAETEHLLQEKGDTLTMMLNALGDIDVGAEIYSNNPIEKLEYTGKVCHDLLAAVASAEQESKKSGRAAELLLAELNEVQDRNDSLQEELAKASIEISEISKERDTAEAAKLEALSRLERLFTDHAQEKRKQYSELAVLKSAADKLRKSFSDINYLLGGVFTMELEFLQNVEAGMASCVKRTEINLAVHVPPFSAADGITFNISENMDNLSVEFPSQSSMPDDFDDNFIIEVCDTVQELKTEIDAVKVILGKHSGALHDQARNLSKLIGILHREMISQKRVI
;
A
#
# COMPACT_ATOMS: atom_id res chain seq x y z
N MET A 1 -164.03 -92.18 22.83
CA MET A 1 -163.07 -91.64 23.82
C MET A 1 -161.58 -91.75 23.43
N ASN A 2 -161.15 -92.48 22.38
CA ASN A 2 -159.71 -92.69 22.10
C ASN A 2 -159.09 -91.71 21.05
N ALA A 3 -159.86 -91.20 20.08
CA ALA A 3 -159.34 -90.34 19.00
C ALA A 3 -159.09 -88.88 19.44
N GLU A 4 -159.95 -88.33 20.30
CA GLU A 4 -159.78 -86.98 20.87
C GLU A 4 -158.54 -86.90 21.75
N LEU A 5 -158.21 -87.99 22.46
CA LEU A 5 -157.02 -88.08 23.31
C LEU A 5 -155.73 -88.05 22.47
N VAL A 6 -155.72 -88.70 21.30
CA VAL A 6 -154.60 -88.66 20.34
C VAL A 6 -154.44 -87.27 19.73
N LEU A 7 -155.54 -86.59 19.38
CA LEU A 7 -155.53 -85.23 18.84
C LEU A 7 -155.02 -84.21 19.88
N LEU A 8 -155.52 -84.28 21.12
CA LEU A 8 -155.04 -83.46 22.23
C LEU A 8 -153.55 -83.69 22.51
N LYS A 9 -153.09 -84.95 22.43
CA LYS A 9 -151.68 -85.29 22.63
C LYS A 9 -150.77 -84.71 21.54
N SER A 10 -151.21 -84.70 20.27
CA SER A 10 -150.49 -84.01 19.19
C SER A 10 -150.46 -82.50 19.41
N GLN A 11 -151.59 -81.89 19.77
CA GLN A 11 -151.65 -80.45 20.01
C GLN A 11 -150.81 -80.01 21.22
N ILE A 12 -150.73 -80.83 22.27
CA ILE A 12 -149.84 -80.58 23.41
C ILE A 12 -148.39 -80.65 22.95
N LYS A 13 -148.02 -81.66 22.15
CA LYS A 13 -146.66 -81.80 21.61
C LYS A 13 -146.29 -80.63 20.68
N ASP A 14 -147.20 -80.18 19.83
CA ASP A 14 -146.96 -79.05 18.93
C ASP A 14 -146.83 -77.73 19.72
N ARG A 15 -147.62 -77.57 20.80
CA ARG A 15 -147.48 -76.44 21.73
C ARG A 15 -146.19 -76.50 22.54
N GLU A 16 -145.75 -77.67 22.99
CA GLU A 16 -144.46 -77.87 23.66
C GLU A 16 -143.29 -77.57 22.71
N ASN A 17 -143.37 -77.97 21.45
CA ASN A 17 -142.36 -77.62 20.43
C ASN A 17 -142.35 -76.11 20.15
N ALA A 18 -143.50 -75.46 20.03
CA ALA A 18 -143.58 -74.02 19.85
C ALA A 18 -143.10 -73.24 21.09
N LEU A 19 -143.32 -73.79 22.29
CA LEU A 19 -142.84 -73.23 23.54
C LEU A 19 -141.32 -73.33 23.64
N THR A 20 -140.73 -74.49 23.33
CA THR A 20 -139.26 -74.66 23.33
C THR A 20 -138.56 -73.81 22.27
N ASP A 21 -139.16 -73.64 21.08
CA ASP A 21 -138.68 -72.71 20.04
C ASP A 21 -138.77 -71.24 20.51
N ASN A 22 -139.88 -70.85 21.14
CA ASN A 22 -140.01 -69.51 21.72
C ASN A 22 -139.05 -69.27 22.90
N GLU A 23 -138.82 -70.28 23.75
CA GLU A 23 -137.81 -70.20 24.81
C GLU A 23 -136.40 -70.04 24.25
N GLN A 24 -136.06 -70.73 23.16
CA GLN A 24 -134.78 -70.54 22.48
C GLN A 24 -134.65 -69.14 21.89
N LYS A 25 -135.69 -68.64 21.21
CA LYS A 25 -135.72 -67.26 20.70
C LYS A 25 -135.62 -66.22 21.81
N MET A 26 -136.26 -66.45 22.95
CA MET A 26 -136.13 -65.58 24.13
C MET A 26 -134.72 -65.59 24.70
N ARG A 27 -134.05 -66.75 24.74
CA ARG A 27 -132.63 -66.85 25.13
C ARG A 27 -131.72 -66.10 24.14
N ASP A 28 -131.93 -66.27 22.84
CA ASP A 28 -131.15 -65.57 21.81
C ASP A 28 -131.37 -64.05 21.87
N LEU A 29 -132.63 -63.61 22.05
CA LEU A 29 -132.99 -62.20 22.27
C LEU A 29 -132.38 -61.64 23.57
N ALA A 30 -132.27 -62.44 24.63
CA ALA A 30 -131.65 -62.03 25.88
C ALA A 30 -130.13 -61.79 25.74
N THR A 31 -129.45 -62.45 24.79
CA THR A 31 -128.01 -62.19 24.47
C THR A 31 -127.79 -61.03 23.50
N TYR A 32 -128.85 -60.54 22.86
CA TYR A 32 -128.74 -59.46 21.88
C TYR A 32 -128.23 -58.14 22.46
N PRO A 33 -128.65 -57.71 23.67
CA PRO A 33 -128.09 -56.51 24.32
C PRO A 33 -126.58 -56.58 24.54
N GLU A 34 -126.05 -57.72 25.00
CA GLU A 34 -124.60 -57.90 25.21
C GLU A 34 -123.82 -57.79 23.89
N LYS A 35 -124.38 -58.32 22.79
CA LYS A 35 -123.78 -58.18 21.44
C LYS A 35 -123.80 -56.74 20.96
N VAL A 36 -124.88 -56.01 21.25
CA VAL A 36 -124.99 -54.58 20.91
C VAL A 36 -123.98 -53.77 21.72
N GLU A 37 -123.87 -53.98 23.03
CA GLU A 37 -122.88 -53.31 23.88
C GLU A 37 -121.44 -53.61 23.43
N ALA A 38 -121.12 -54.86 23.07
CA ALA A 38 -119.81 -55.22 22.54
C ALA A 38 -119.49 -54.49 21.23
N LEU A 39 -120.46 -54.41 20.30
CA LEU A 39 -120.31 -53.66 19.06
C LEU A 39 -120.21 -52.15 19.29
N GLU A 40 -120.94 -51.59 20.26
CA GLU A 40 -120.84 -50.19 20.64
C GLU A 40 -119.47 -49.86 21.26
N ALA A 41 -118.93 -50.76 22.09
CA ALA A 41 -117.59 -50.64 22.66
C ALA A 41 -116.51 -50.72 21.57
N GLU A 42 -116.63 -51.66 20.64
CA GLU A 42 -115.73 -51.77 19.49
C GLU A 42 -115.83 -50.53 18.57
N SER A 43 -117.05 -50.06 18.30
CA SER A 43 -117.29 -48.83 17.53
C SER A 43 -116.67 -47.60 18.20
N SER A 44 -116.81 -47.49 19.52
CA SER A 44 -116.19 -46.43 20.33
C SER A 44 -114.66 -46.51 20.28
N LEU A 45 -114.09 -47.70 20.44
CA LEU A 45 -112.65 -47.93 20.35
C LEU A 45 -112.09 -47.55 18.97
N LEU A 46 -112.76 -47.96 17.90
CA LEU A 46 -112.37 -47.64 16.52
C LEU A 46 -112.46 -46.14 16.26
N ARG A 47 -113.50 -45.47 16.78
CA ARG A 47 -113.66 -44.01 16.66
C ARG A 47 -112.54 -43.27 17.41
N ASN A 48 -112.16 -43.74 18.60
CA ASN A 48 -111.02 -43.17 19.34
C ASN A 48 -109.69 -43.36 18.61
N ARG A 49 -109.43 -44.57 18.07
CA ARG A 49 -108.23 -44.82 17.26
C ARG A 49 -108.18 -43.96 16.01
N LEU A 50 -109.32 -43.77 15.35
CA LEU A 50 -109.41 -42.89 14.17
C LEU A 50 -109.02 -41.45 14.55
N ALA A 51 -109.59 -40.91 15.62
CA ALA A 51 -109.28 -39.56 16.10
C ALA A 51 -107.79 -39.40 16.47
N GLU A 52 -107.18 -40.40 17.11
CA GLU A 52 -105.74 -40.38 17.42
C GLU A 52 -104.88 -40.41 16.15
N THR A 53 -105.25 -41.22 15.16
CA THR A 53 -104.53 -41.27 13.88
C THR A 53 -104.68 -39.99 13.07
N GLU A 54 -105.85 -39.35 13.10
CA GLU A 54 -106.10 -38.07 12.45
C GLU A 54 -105.28 -36.96 13.11
N HIS A 55 -105.23 -36.93 14.44
CA HIS A 55 -104.40 -35.99 15.18
C HIS A 55 -102.90 -36.18 14.86
N LEU A 56 -102.42 -37.43 14.89
CA LEU A 56 -101.03 -37.73 14.55
C LEU A 56 -100.70 -37.32 13.10
N LEU A 57 -101.61 -37.58 12.16
CA LEU A 57 -101.42 -37.19 10.77
C LEU A 57 -101.32 -35.66 10.63
N GLN A 58 -102.15 -34.91 11.37
CA GLN A 58 -102.10 -33.46 11.41
C GLN A 58 -100.76 -32.95 11.94
N GLU A 59 -100.28 -33.46 13.09
CA GLU A 59 -98.98 -33.07 13.65
C GLU A 59 -97.81 -33.34 12.69
N LYS A 60 -97.86 -34.49 11.98
CA LYS A 60 -96.86 -34.83 10.96
C LYS A 60 -96.93 -33.88 9.77
N GLY A 61 -98.13 -33.50 9.34
CA GLY A 61 -98.35 -32.51 8.28
C GLY A 61 -97.78 -31.13 8.65
N ASP A 62 -98.02 -30.67 9.88
CA ASP A 62 -97.51 -29.39 10.39
C ASP A 62 -95.97 -29.40 10.49
N THR A 63 -95.40 -30.50 11.00
CA THR A 63 -93.94 -30.68 11.07
C THR A 63 -93.30 -30.66 9.68
N LEU A 64 -93.90 -31.35 8.70
CA LEU A 64 -93.39 -31.39 7.33
C LEU A 64 -93.47 -29.99 6.69
N THR A 65 -94.56 -29.27 6.91
CA THR A 65 -94.74 -27.90 6.42
C THR A 65 -93.67 -26.97 6.98
N MET A 66 -93.39 -27.06 8.28
CA MET A 66 -92.31 -26.30 8.92
C MET A 66 -90.94 -26.62 8.31
N MET A 67 -90.63 -27.91 8.09
CA MET A 67 -89.38 -28.33 7.44
C MET A 67 -89.25 -27.79 6.01
N LEU A 68 -90.32 -27.87 5.22
CA LEU A 68 -90.33 -27.38 3.83
C LEU A 68 -90.15 -25.86 3.77
N ASN A 69 -90.77 -25.11 4.68
CA ASN A 69 -90.58 -23.66 4.77
C ASN A 69 -89.14 -23.31 5.14
N ALA A 70 -88.58 -23.96 6.16
CA ALA A 70 -87.18 -23.75 6.55
C ALA A 70 -86.21 -24.07 5.40
N LEU A 71 -86.46 -25.13 4.63
CA LEU A 71 -85.71 -25.45 3.40
C LEU A 71 -85.92 -24.43 2.28
N GLY A 72 -87.12 -23.88 2.17
CA GLY A 72 -87.48 -22.82 1.22
C GLY A 72 -86.71 -21.52 1.49
N ASP A 73 -86.55 -21.16 2.76
CA ASP A 73 -85.88 -19.96 3.25
C ASP A 73 -84.34 -20.03 3.17
N ILE A 74 -83.76 -21.22 2.93
CA ILE A 74 -82.32 -21.34 2.68
C ILE A 74 -82.00 -20.63 1.36
N ASP A 75 -81.30 -19.50 1.48
CA ASP A 75 -80.67 -18.80 0.37
C ASP A 75 -79.23 -19.28 0.22
N VAL A 76 -78.96 -19.99 -0.87
CA VAL A 76 -77.62 -20.51 -1.20
C VAL A 76 -76.84 -19.51 -2.08
N GLY A 77 -77.38 -18.31 -2.33
CA GLY A 77 -76.71 -17.24 -3.07
C GLY A 77 -76.47 -17.52 -4.55
N ALA A 78 -77.00 -18.63 -5.07
CA ALA A 78 -76.99 -18.98 -6.48
C ALA A 78 -78.42 -18.93 -7.03
N GLU A 79 -78.57 -18.54 -8.31
CA GLU A 79 -79.85 -18.56 -9.05
C GLU A 79 -80.35 -20.00 -9.25
N ILE A 80 -80.81 -20.62 -8.18
CA ILE A 80 -81.50 -21.91 -8.24
C ILE A 80 -82.94 -21.58 -8.63
N TYR A 81 -83.25 -21.72 -9.91
CA TYR A 81 -84.62 -21.60 -10.45
C TYR A 81 -85.56 -22.75 -10.00
N SER A 82 -85.09 -23.63 -9.12
CA SER A 82 -85.83 -24.75 -8.56
C SER A 82 -86.46 -24.38 -7.22
N ASN A 83 -87.80 -24.35 -7.18
CA ASN A 83 -88.59 -24.23 -5.96
C ASN A 83 -88.72 -25.59 -5.22
N ASN A 84 -88.03 -26.64 -5.67
CA ASN A 84 -88.08 -27.95 -5.04
C ASN A 84 -87.11 -28.01 -3.85
N PRO A 85 -87.60 -28.15 -2.60
CA PRO A 85 -86.75 -28.14 -1.41
C PRO A 85 -85.76 -29.32 -1.36
N ILE A 86 -86.05 -30.45 -2.00
CA ILE A 86 -85.12 -31.59 -2.05
C ILE A 86 -83.93 -31.27 -2.97
N GLU A 87 -84.18 -30.65 -4.12
CA GLU A 87 -83.12 -30.23 -5.04
C GLU A 87 -82.27 -29.10 -4.44
N LYS A 88 -82.89 -28.15 -3.73
CA LYS A 88 -82.17 -27.14 -2.94
C LYS A 88 -81.24 -27.78 -1.90
N LEU A 89 -81.70 -28.82 -1.19
CA LEU A 89 -80.88 -29.52 -0.21
C LEU A 89 -79.68 -30.23 -0.84
N GLU A 90 -79.90 -30.93 -1.96
CA GLU A 90 -78.81 -31.60 -2.70
C GLU A 90 -77.77 -30.58 -3.18
N TYR A 91 -78.23 -29.44 -3.73
CA TYR A 91 -77.34 -28.36 -4.17
C TYR A 91 -76.57 -27.74 -3.01
N THR A 92 -77.25 -27.46 -1.89
CA THR A 92 -76.62 -26.95 -0.66
C THR A 92 -75.52 -27.90 -0.20
N GLY A 93 -75.78 -29.22 -0.21
CA GLY A 93 -74.78 -30.23 0.10
C GLY A 93 -73.55 -30.17 -0.81
N LYS A 94 -73.75 -29.99 -2.13
CA LYS A 94 -72.66 -29.82 -3.10
C LYS A 94 -71.84 -28.55 -2.81
N VAL A 95 -72.50 -27.41 -2.61
CA VAL A 95 -71.84 -26.14 -2.27
C VAL A 95 -71.04 -26.27 -0.98
N CYS A 96 -71.60 -26.88 0.07
CA CYS A 96 -70.86 -27.12 1.31
C CYS A 96 -69.62 -28.00 1.10
N HIS A 97 -69.74 -29.03 0.27
CA HIS A 97 -68.61 -29.90 -0.07
C HIS A 97 -67.51 -29.15 -0.83
N ASP A 98 -67.89 -28.39 -1.87
CA ASP A 98 -66.95 -27.60 -2.67
C ASP A 98 -66.28 -26.51 -1.82
N LEU A 99 -67.03 -25.87 -0.91
CA LEU A 99 -66.50 -24.89 0.03
C LEU A 99 -65.47 -25.52 0.97
N LEU A 100 -65.75 -26.71 1.51
CA LEU A 100 -64.80 -27.44 2.36
C LEU A 100 -63.51 -27.79 1.60
N ALA A 101 -63.63 -28.22 0.34
CA ALA A 101 -62.47 -28.49 -0.51
C ALA A 101 -61.66 -27.22 -0.80
N ALA A 102 -62.34 -26.10 -1.09
CA ALA A 102 -61.69 -24.81 -1.32
C ALA A 102 -60.98 -24.29 -0.06
N VAL A 103 -61.60 -24.43 1.12
CA VAL A 103 -60.98 -24.08 2.41
C VAL A 103 -59.73 -24.92 2.66
N ALA A 104 -59.79 -26.24 2.46
CA ALA A 104 -58.63 -27.10 2.62
C ALA A 104 -57.49 -26.74 1.65
N SER A 105 -57.84 -26.40 0.41
CA SER A 105 -56.88 -25.92 -0.60
C SER A 105 -56.24 -24.58 -0.19
N ALA A 106 -57.04 -23.62 0.25
CA ALA A 106 -56.57 -22.31 0.71
C ALA A 106 -55.68 -22.42 1.96
N GLU A 107 -56.02 -23.31 2.90
CA GLU A 107 -55.20 -23.57 4.08
C GLU A 107 -53.84 -24.16 3.69
N GLN A 108 -53.81 -25.09 2.73
CA GLN A 108 -52.58 -25.67 2.24
C GLN A 108 -51.71 -24.64 1.50
N GLU A 109 -52.32 -23.77 0.70
CA GLU A 109 -51.59 -22.71 0.00
C GLU A 109 -51.06 -21.66 0.98
N SER A 110 -51.83 -21.31 2.01
CA SER A 110 -51.38 -20.46 3.12
C SER A 110 -50.16 -21.07 3.83
N LYS A 111 -50.17 -22.37 4.11
CA LYS A 111 -49.00 -23.08 4.70
C LYS A 111 -47.78 -23.02 3.80
N LYS A 112 -47.93 -23.20 2.48
CA LYS A 112 -46.81 -23.06 1.54
C LYS A 112 -46.27 -21.63 1.50
N SER A 113 -47.17 -20.65 1.43
CA SER A 113 -46.81 -19.23 1.45
C SER A 113 -46.07 -18.87 2.75
N GLY A 114 -46.51 -19.38 3.89
CA GLY A 114 -45.84 -19.21 5.18
C GLY A 114 -44.41 -19.75 5.16
N ARG A 115 -44.22 -20.99 4.67
CA ARG A 115 -42.89 -21.60 4.51
C ARG A 115 -41.99 -20.81 3.55
N ALA A 116 -42.53 -20.30 2.45
CA ALA A 116 -41.77 -19.47 1.53
C ALA A 116 -41.30 -18.17 2.19
N ALA A 117 -42.17 -17.52 2.97
CA ALA A 117 -41.81 -16.32 3.74
C ALA A 117 -40.74 -16.61 4.81
N GLU A 118 -40.83 -17.76 5.50
CA GLU A 118 -39.82 -18.21 6.46
C GLU A 118 -38.45 -18.42 5.81
N LEU A 119 -38.42 -19.04 4.61
CA LEU A 119 -37.17 -19.23 3.85
C LEU A 119 -36.57 -17.90 3.40
N LEU A 120 -37.39 -16.97 2.89
CA LEU A 120 -36.92 -15.64 2.51
C LEU A 120 -36.38 -14.86 3.71
N LEU A 121 -36.99 -15.00 4.89
CA LEU A 121 -36.51 -14.37 6.12
C LEU A 121 -35.17 -14.96 6.57
N ALA A 122 -34.97 -16.28 6.41
CA ALA A 122 -33.69 -16.93 6.68
C ALA A 122 -32.59 -16.44 5.70
N GLU A 123 -32.90 -16.35 4.40
CA GLU A 123 -31.97 -15.82 3.40
C GLU A 123 -31.60 -14.36 3.67
N LEU A 124 -32.58 -13.53 4.06
CA LEU A 124 -32.33 -12.14 4.42
C LEU A 124 -31.40 -12.02 5.64
N ASN A 125 -31.58 -12.87 6.65
CA ASN A 125 -30.70 -12.90 7.81
C ASN A 125 -29.28 -13.34 7.43
N GLU A 126 -29.11 -14.36 6.58
CA GLU A 126 -27.78 -14.78 6.10
C GLU A 126 -27.07 -13.67 5.31
N VAL A 127 -27.80 -12.95 4.46
CA VAL A 127 -27.28 -11.79 3.72
C VAL A 127 -26.88 -10.67 4.68
N GLN A 128 -27.66 -10.43 5.73
CA GLN A 128 -27.34 -9.44 6.75
C GLN A 128 -26.06 -9.81 7.52
N ASP A 129 -25.92 -11.06 7.98
CA ASP A 129 -24.72 -11.54 8.68
C ASP A 129 -23.46 -11.39 7.79
N ARG A 130 -23.59 -11.73 6.50
CA ARG A 130 -22.51 -11.53 5.53
C ARG A 130 -22.17 -10.05 5.35
N ASN A 131 -23.16 -9.19 5.30
CA ASN A 131 -22.95 -7.74 5.16
C ASN A 131 -22.25 -7.16 6.39
N ASP A 132 -22.64 -7.58 7.60
CA ASP A 132 -22.00 -7.15 8.84
C ASP A 132 -20.52 -7.57 8.88
N SER A 133 -20.21 -8.79 8.45
CA SER A 133 -18.83 -9.26 8.31
C SER A 133 -18.02 -8.44 7.30
N LEU A 134 -18.58 -8.13 6.13
CA LEU A 134 -17.92 -7.27 5.14
C LEU A 134 -17.71 -5.84 5.65
N GLN A 135 -18.65 -5.32 6.44
CA GLN A 135 -18.52 -4.00 7.03
C GLN A 135 -17.39 -3.96 8.08
N GLU A 136 -17.20 -5.03 8.84
CA GLU A 136 -16.05 -5.19 9.74
C GLU A 136 -14.72 -5.25 8.96
N GLU A 137 -14.64 -6.06 7.90
CA GLU A 137 -13.45 -6.13 7.05
C GLU A 137 -13.12 -4.77 6.39
N LEU A 138 -14.15 -4.04 5.93
CA LEU A 138 -13.99 -2.71 5.35
C LEU A 138 -13.45 -1.71 6.38
N ALA A 139 -13.96 -1.74 7.61
CA ALA A 139 -13.47 -0.89 8.69
C ALA A 139 -12.00 -1.20 9.01
N LYS A 140 -11.62 -2.48 9.07
CA LYS A 140 -10.24 -2.92 9.29
C LYS A 140 -9.32 -2.44 8.16
N ALA A 141 -9.69 -2.66 6.90
CA ALA A 141 -8.91 -2.22 5.75
C ALA A 141 -8.73 -0.69 5.74
N SER A 142 -9.76 0.07 6.13
CA SER A 142 -9.68 1.52 6.24
C SER A 142 -8.68 1.98 7.31
N ILE A 143 -8.60 1.27 8.43
CA ILE A 143 -7.61 1.54 9.49
C ILE A 143 -6.20 1.25 8.97
N GLU A 144 -5.98 0.07 8.37
CA GLU A 144 -4.68 -0.33 7.81
C GLU A 144 -4.18 0.66 6.75
N ILE A 145 -5.06 1.11 5.85
CA ILE A 145 -4.72 2.13 4.83
C ILE A 145 -4.31 3.46 5.48
N SER A 146 -5.01 3.88 6.54
CA SER A 146 -4.67 5.09 7.28
C SER A 146 -3.31 4.98 7.97
N GLU A 147 -2.99 3.82 8.54
CA GLU A 147 -1.69 3.55 9.16
C GLU A 147 -0.56 3.56 8.12
N ILE A 148 -0.72 2.82 7.02
CA ILE A 148 0.25 2.79 5.91
C ILE A 148 0.45 4.19 5.32
N SER A 149 -0.62 4.99 5.18
CA SER A 149 -0.48 6.37 4.70
C SER A 149 0.39 7.21 5.63
N LYS A 150 0.24 7.07 6.96
CA LYS A 150 1.08 7.79 7.92
C LYS A 150 2.54 7.34 7.82
N GLU A 151 2.79 6.03 7.72
CA GLU A 151 4.14 5.50 7.53
C GLU A 151 4.79 5.97 6.23
N ARG A 152 4.03 6.03 5.14
CA ARG A 152 4.50 6.61 3.88
C ARG A 152 4.91 8.07 4.06
N ASP A 153 4.08 8.87 4.72
CA ASP A 153 4.35 10.30 4.90
C ASP A 153 5.60 10.53 5.78
N THR A 154 5.82 9.71 6.81
CA THR A 154 7.06 9.77 7.62
C THR A 154 8.29 9.32 6.84
N ALA A 155 8.18 8.26 6.04
CA ALA A 155 9.25 7.79 5.17
C ALA A 155 9.61 8.82 4.08
N GLU A 156 8.62 9.50 3.51
CA GLU A 156 8.81 10.56 2.53
C GLU A 156 9.51 11.77 3.14
N ALA A 157 9.10 12.18 4.34
CA ALA A 157 9.80 13.24 5.09
C ALA A 157 11.27 12.89 5.36
N ALA A 158 11.55 11.66 5.82
CA ALA A 158 12.91 11.19 6.06
C ALA A 158 13.76 11.15 4.77
N LYS A 159 13.15 10.74 3.65
CA LYS A 159 13.81 10.76 2.33
C LYS A 159 14.17 12.19 1.91
N LEU A 160 13.26 13.15 2.08
CA LEU A 160 13.53 14.56 1.75
C LEU A 160 14.66 15.13 2.62
N GLU A 161 14.69 14.81 3.91
CA GLU A 161 15.78 15.22 4.79
C GLU A 161 17.12 14.62 4.34
N ALA A 162 17.16 13.33 4.00
CA ALA A 162 18.37 12.66 3.51
C ALA A 162 18.89 13.29 2.21
N LEU A 163 17.99 13.61 1.27
CA LEU A 163 18.34 14.30 0.02
C LEU A 163 18.91 15.69 0.29
N SER A 164 18.30 16.46 1.21
CA SER A 164 18.82 17.78 1.61
C SER A 164 20.21 17.68 2.24
N ARG A 165 20.45 16.69 3.10
CA ARG A 165 21.78 16.43 3.67
C ARG A 165 22.81 16.09 2.60
N LEU A 166 22.44 15.28 1.61
CA LEU A 166 23.31 14.90 0.51
C LEU A 166 23.66 16.10 -0.37
N GLU A 167 22.68 16.95 -0.70
CA GLU A 167 22.89 18.17 -1.48
C GLU A 167 23.89 19.11 -0.77
N ARG A 168 23.72 19.30 0.55
CA ARG A 168 24.68 20.08 1.35
C ARG A 168 26.08 19.48 1.34
N LEU A 169 26.21 18.16 1.49
CA LEU A 169 27.52 17.50 1.41
C LEU A 169 28.18 17.69 0.03
N PHE A 170 27.40 17.65 -1.05
CA PHE A 170 27.91 17.94 -2.39
C PHE A 170 28.41 19.39 -2.52
N THR A 171 27.69 20.36 -1.98
CA THR A 171 28.12 21.77 -2.01
C THR A 171 29.37 21.98 -1.17
N ASP A 172 29.42 21.39 0.03
CA ASP A 172 30.56 21.48 0.93
C ASP A 172 31.81 20.85 0.30
N HIS A 173 31.67 19.66 -0.29
CA HIS A 173 32.77 18.98 -0.99
C HIS A 173 33.26 19.76 -2.22
N ALA A 174 32.34 20.33 -3.01
CA ALA A 174 32.73 21.15 -4.17
C ALA A 174 33.48 22.42 -3.74
N GLN A 175 33.06 23.04 -2.64
CA GLN A 175 33.74 24.20 -2.06
C GLN A 175 35.12 23.83 -1.53
N GLU A 176 35.25 22.73 -0.78
CA GLU A 176 36.53 22.25 -0.25
C GLU A 176 37.51 21.90 -1.37
N LYS A 177 37.06 21.16 -2.39
CA LYS A 177 37.87 20.86 -3.57
C LYS A 177 38.38 22.13 -4.25
N ARG A 178 37.55 23.17 -4.34
CA ARG A 178 37.95 24.46 -4.91
C ARG A 178 38.99 25.18 -4.05
N LYS A 179 38.86 25.12 -2.72
CA LYS A 179 39.84 25.66 -1.76
C LYS A 179 41.18 24.93 -1.91
N GLN A 180 41.19 23.60 -1.88
CA GLN A 180 42.39 22.78 -2.08
C GLN A 180 43.09 23.08 -3.41
N TYR A 181 42.34 23.23 -4.52
CA TYR A 181 42.94 23.64 -5.79
C TYR A 181 43.59 25.02 -5.74
N SER A 182 43.00 25.96 -5.01
CA SER A 182 43.56 27.30 -4.86
C SER A 182 44.85 27.29 -4.06
N GLU A 183 44.92 26.49 -2.99
CA GLU A 183 46.13 26.32 -2.16
C GLU A 183 47.25 25.62 -2.93
N LEU A 184 46.93 24.55 -3.67
CA LEU A 184 47.89 23.87 -4.53
C LEU A 184 48.44 24.81 -5.62
N ALA A 185 47.62 25.70 -6.18
CA ALA A 185 48.07 26.70 -7.13
C ALA A 185 49.05 27.71 -6.51
N VAL A 186 48.82 28.11 -5.26
CA VAL A 186 49.75 28.97 -4.49
C VAL A 186 51.08 28.24 -4.27
N LEU A 187 51.04 27.00 -3.78
CA LEU A 187 52.23 26.20 -3.56
C LEU A 187 53.02 25.96 -4.85
N LYS A 188 52.34 25.67 -5.97
CA LYS A 188 52.98 25.56 -7.29
C LYS A 188 53.71 26.84 -7.68
N SER A 189 53.08 28.00 -7.50
CA SER A 189 53.71 29.30 -7.79
C SER A 189 54.94 29.53 -6.91
N ALA A 190 54.88 29.16 -5.62
CA ALA A 190 56.00 29.26 -4.70
C ALA A 190 57.16 28.34 -5.14
N ALA A 191 56.87 27.09 -5.50
CA ALA A 191 57.85 26.13 -6.02
C ALA A 191 58.51 26.61 -7.33
N ASP A 192 57.74 27.17 -8.26
CA ASP A 192 58.30 27.72 -9.51
C ASP A 192 59.22 28.92 -9.26
N LYS A 193 58.87 29.80 -8.31
CA LYS A 193 59.74 30.91 -7.88
C LYS A 193 61.02 30.42 -7.22
N LEU A 194 60.93 29.37 -6.39
CA LEU A 194 62.08 28.76 -5.74
C LEU A 194 63.02 28.13 -6.77
N ARG A 195 62.47 27.36 -7.73
CA ARG A 195 63.22 26.78 -8.85
C ARG A 195 64.00 27.87 -9.61
N LYS A 196 63.35 28.97 -9.97
CA LYS A 196 64.01 30.11 -10.62
C LYS A 196 65.15 30.69 -9.76
N SER A 197 64.92 30.83 -8.46
CA SER A 197 65.91 31.41 -7.56
C SER A 197 67.16 30.52 -7.42
N PHE A 198 67.00 29.19 -7.45
CA PHE A 198 68.11 28.25 -7.53
C PHE A 198 68.86 28.34 -8.88
N SER A 199 68.14 28.44 -9.99
CA SER A 199 68.76 28.66 -11.31
C SER A 199 69.60 29.95 -11.34
N ASP A 200 69.10 31.04 -10.77
CA ASP A 200 69.83 32.30 -10.66
C ASP A 200 71.10 32.18 -9.79
N ILE A 201 71.02 31.48 -8.64
CA ILE A 201 72.19 31.21 -7.79
C ILE A 201 73.24 30.41 -8.56
N ASN A 202 72.82 29.35 -9.26
CA ASN A 202 73.74 28.51 -10.04
C ASN A 202 74.45 29.33 -11.13
N TYR A 203 73.75 30.24 -11.80
CA TYR A 203 74.34 31.16 -12.76
C TYR A 203 75.36 32.10 -12.10
N LEU A 204 75.02 32.72 -10.96
CA LEU A 204 75.91 33.60 -10.22
C LEU A 204 77.17 32.87 -9.72
N LEU A 205 77.01 31.67 -9.17
CA LEU A 205 78.13 30.81 -8.74
C LEU A 205 79.05 30.48 -9.92
N GLY A 206 78.48 30.07 -11.06
CA GLY A 206 79.25 29.81 -12.28
C GLY A 206 80.06 31.03 -12.71
N GLY A 207 79.45 32.22 -12.67
CA GLY A 207 80.13 33.49 -12.94
C GLY A 207 81.27 33.79 -11.95
N VAL A 208 81.04 33.63 -10.65
CA VAL A 208 82.07 33.83 -9.60
C VAL A 208 83.24 32.87 -9.80
N PHE A 209 82.99 31.57 -9.96
CA PHE A 209 84.05 30.58 -10.15
C PHE A 209 84.82 30.79 -11.45
N THR A 210 84.15 31.25 -12.51
CA THR A 210 84.82 31.60 -13.77
C THR A 210 85.77 32.78 -13.57
N MET A 211 85.30 33.85 -12.91
CA MET A 211 86.15 35.00 -12.57
C MET A 211 87.32 34.63 -11.66
N GLU A 212 87.11 33.77 -10.66
CA GLU A 212 88.17 33.29 -9.77
C GLU A 212 89.21 32.48 -10.53
N LEU A 213 88.78 31.58 -11.41
CA LEU A 213 89.67 30.80 -12.26
C LEU A 213 90.47 31.70 -13.19
N GLU A 214 89.83 32.65 -13.85
CA GLU A 214 90.50 33.64 -14.70
C GLU A 214 91.50 34.49 -13.90
N PHE A 215 91.12 34.94 -12.70
CA PHE A 215 92.02 35.66 -11.80
C PHE A 215 93.26 34.82 -11.48
N LEU A 216 93.08 33.57 -11.03
CA LEU A 216 94.17 32.66 -10.70
C LEU A 216 95.08 32.40 -11.91
N GLN A 217 94.51 32.14 -13.09
CA GLN A 217 95.28 31.97 -14.33
C GLN A 217 96.07 33.23 -14.70
N ASN A 218 95.49 34.41 -14.51
CA ASN A 218 96.19 35.68 -14.74
C ASN A 218 97.33 35.91 -13.74
N VAL A 219 97.14 35.54 -12.47
CA VAL A 219 98.22 35.55 -11.47
C VAL A 219 99.32 34.57 -11.85
N GLU A 220 98.96 33.33 -12.20
CA GLU A 220 99.90 32.30 -12.64
C GLU A 220 100.71 32.77 -13.85
N ALA A 221 100.05 33.30 -14.87
CA ALA A 221 100.71 33.85 -16.06
C ALA A 221 101.62 35.04 -15.72
N GLY A 222 101.18 35.94 -14.84
CA GLY A 222 101.99 37.06 -14.35
C GLY A 222 103.24 36.60 -13.60
N MET A 223 103.10 35.63 -12.68
CA MET A 223 104.21 35.04 -11.94
C MET A 223 105.17 34.27 -12.86
N ALA A 224 104.64 33.45 -13.76
CA ALA A 224 105.43 32.72 -14.76
C ALA A 224 106.22 33.68 -15.67
N SER A 225 105.63 34.83 -16.03
CA SER A 225 106.34 35.88 -16.77
C SER A 225 107.46 36.52 -15.96
N CYS A 226 107.31 36.70 -14.65
CA CYS A 226 108.37 37.19 -13.78
C CYS A 226 109.50 36.16 -13.66
N VAL A 227 109.17 34.88 -13.47
CA VAL A 227 110.14 33.78 -13.32
C VAL A 227 110.92 33.50 -14.61
N LYS A 228 110.24 33.39 -15.77
CA LYS A 228 110.91 33.16 -17.07
C LYS A 228 111.92 34.26 -17.45
N ARG A 229 111.81 35.47 -16.89
CA ARG A 229 112.74 36.59 -17.15
C ARG A 229 113.97 36.59 -16.25
N THR A 230 113.95 35.81 -15.16
CA THR A 230 115.10 35.56 -14.29
C THR A 230 116.08 34.57 -14.93
N GLU A 231 115.60 33.71 -15.85
CA GLU A 231 116.41 32.65 -16.46
C GLU A 231 116.92 32.93 -17.88
N ILE A 232 116.49 34.01 -18.56
CA ILE A 232 116.89 34.27 -19.95
C ILE A 232 117.38 35.71 -20.14
N ASN A 233 118.70 35.87 -20.24
CA ASN A 233 119.38 37.07 -20.72
C ASN A 233 119.32 37.14 -22.25
N LEU A 234 118.25 37.70 -22.83
CA LEU A 234 118.38 38.44 -24.09
C LEU A 234 117.19 39.38 -24.32
N ALA A 235 117.49 40.57 -24.84
CA ALA A 235 116.57 41.65 -25.13
C ALA A 235 115.54 41.27 -26.20
N VAL A 236 114.24 41.43 -25.90
CA VAL A 236 113.18 41.82 -26.87
C VAL A 236 112.02 42.48 -26.09
N HIS A 237 111.54 43.58 -26.66
CA HIS A 237 110.41 44.42 -26.24
C HIS A 237 109.04 43.71 -26.47
N VAL A 238 107.94 44.33 -25.99
CA VAL A 238 106.50 44.06 -26.30
C VAL A 238 105.74 43.23 -25.23
N PRO A 239 104.45 43.52 -24.92
CA PRO A 239 103.75 44.78 -24.57
C PRO A 239 103.06 44.65 -23.17
N PRO A 240 102.35 45.69 -22.65
CA PRO A 240 101.57 45.56 -21.42
C PRO A 240 100.33 44.68 -21.68
N PHE A 241 99.95 43.88 -20.69
CA PHE A 241 98.79 43.02 -20.74
C PHE A 241 97.53 43.79 -21.18
N SER A 242 96.97 43.31 -22.28
CA SER A 242 95.70 43.72 -22.86
C SER A 242 94.57 43.13 -22.03
N ALA A 243 93.57 43.97 -21.73
CA ALA A 243 92.23 43.51 -21.44
C ALA A 243 91.55 43.16 -22.77
N ALA A 244 91.12 41.91 -22.93
CA ALA A 244 90.18 41.39 -23.94
C ALA A 244 90.20 39.86 -23.78
N ASP A 245 89.15 39.08 -23.97
CA ASP A 245 87.75 39.27 -24.31
C ASP A 245 87.08 37.96 -23.89
N GLY A 246 85.77 37.98 -23.62
CA GLY A 246 85.04 36.89 -23.00
C GLY A 246 85.27 35.50 -23.60
N ILE A 247 85.46 34.51 -22.72
CA ILE A 247 85.34 33.10 -23.06
C ILE A 247 83.96 32.62 -22.57
N THR A 248 83.05 32.43 -23.52
CA THR A 248 81.80 31.70 -23.34
C THR A 248 82.08 30.25 -22.97
N PHE A 249 81.71 29.85 -21.76
CA PHE A 249 81.50 28.44 -21.42
C PHE A 249 80.01 28.11 -21.57
N ASN A 250 79.69 27.30 -22.60
CA ASN A 250 78.41 26.63 -22.71
C ASN A 250 78.36 25.53 -21.63
N ILE A 251 77.68 25.79 -20.51
CA ILE A 251 77.18 24.71 -19.66
C ILE A 251 75.89 24.24 -20.33
N SER A 252 75.97 23.05 -20.92
CA SER A 252 74.85 22.30 -21.49
C SER A 252 73.61 22.41 -20.60
N GLU A 253 72.57 23.10 -21.08
CA GLU A 253 71.21 22.95 -20.62
C GLU A 253 70.80 21.50 -20.88
N ASN A 254 70.85 20.66 -19.84
CA ASN A 254 70.08 19.44 -19.82
C ASN A 254 69.49 19.27 -18.43
N MET A 255 68.58 20.18 -18.10
CA MET A 255 67.57 20.00 -17.06
C MET A 255 66.17 20.14 -17.66
N ASP A 256 66.05 19.93 -18.97
CA ASP A 256 64.75 19.72 -19.60
C ASP A 256 64.38 18.26 -19.39
N ASN A 257 63.24 18.06 -18.73
CA ASN A 257 62.55 16.80 -18.42
C ASN A 257 62.72 16.26 -17.00
N LEU A 258 62.39 17.10 -16.00
CA LEU A 258 61.64 16.63 -14.84
C LEU A 258 60.23 17.25 -14.87
N SER A 259 59.50 16.91 -15.93
CA SER A 259 58.05 17.03 -15.91
C SER A 259 57.55 15.98 -14.93
N VAL A 260 57.26 16.39 -13.69
CA VAL A 260 56.46 15.58 -12.77
C VAL A 260 55.04 15.61 -13.33
N GLU A 261 54.76 14.67 -14.22
CA GLU A 261 53.41 14.32 -14.61
C GLU A 261 52.71 13.80 -13.34
N PHE A 262 51.87 14.64 -12.75
CA PHE A 262 51.00 14.21 -11.65
C PHE A 262 50.06 13.14 -12.20
N PRO A 263 49.98 11.95 -11.58
CA PRO A 263 49.10 10.90 -12.05
C PRO A 263 47.66 11.41 -12.04
N SER A 264 47.02 11.36 -13.19
CA SER A 264 45.58 11.54 -13.28
C SER A 264 44.92 10.32 -12.64
N GLN A 265 44.21 10.56 -11.53
CA GLN A 265 43.36 9.63 -10.80
C GLN A 265 44.07 8.47 -10.09
N SER A 266 44.34 8.66 -8.81
CA SER A 266 44.12 7.62 -7.80
C SER A 266 43.47 8.27 -6.60
N SER A 267 42.49 7.59 -6.00
CA SER A 267 41.85 7.96 -4.73
C SER A 267 42.83 8.64 -3.77
N MET A 268 42.65 9.94 -3.54
CA MET A 268 43.43 10.66 -2.55
C MET A 268 43.01 10.15 -1.15
N PRO A 269 43.96 9.85 -0.25
CA PRO A 269 43.64 9.64 1.16
C PRO A 269 42.93 10.88 1.71
N ASP A 270 41.87 10.64 2.48
CA ASP A 270 40.87 11.62 2.95
C ASP A 270 41.39 12.67 3.96
N ASP A 271 42.69 12.86 4.09
CA ASP A 271 43.25 13.74 5.12
C ASP A 271 44.60 14.32 4.68
N PHE A 272 44.56 15.38 3.87
CA PHE A 272 45.67 16.31 3.78
C PHE A 272 45.35 17.45 4.75
N ASP A 273 46.01 17.44 5.91
CA ASP A 273 45.88 18.47 6.94
C ASP A 273 46.20 19.85 6.33
N ASP A 274 45.24 20.77 6.34
CA ASP A 274 45.38 22.17 5.89
C ASP A 274 46.64 22.82 6.50
N ASN A 275 47.00 22.39 7.72
CA ASN A 275 48.15 22.87 8.45
C ASN A 275 49.48 22.52 7.77
N PHE A 276 49.56 21.38 7.09
CA PHE A 276 50.76 20.94 6.38
C PHE A 276 51.06 21.79 5.15
N ILE A 277 50.04 22.19 4.38
CA ILE A 277 50.25 23.01 3.17
C ILE A 277 50.70 24.42 3.56
N ILE A 278 50.14 24.99 4.63
CA ILE A 278 50.53 26.30 5.16
C ILE A 278 51.98 26.25 5.66
N GLU A 279 52.34 25.22 6.45
CA GLU A 279 53.71 25.02 6.93
C GLU A 279 54.72 24.87 5.77
N VAL A 280 54.36 24.12 4.72
CA VAL A 280 55.19 24.00 3.52
C VAL A 280 55.31 25.34 2.77
N CYS A 281 54.25 26.14 2.71
CA CYS A 281 54.32 27.47 2.08
C CYS A 281 55.22 28.44 2.87
N ASP A 282 55.13 28.42 4.20
CA ASP A 282 55.95 29.25 5.09
C ASP A 282 57.42 28.87 5.02
N THR A 283 57.74 27.57 5.04
CA THR A 283 59.12 27.08 4.87
C THR A 283 59.70 27.43 3.50
N VAL A 284 58.90 27.35 2.42
CA VAL A 284 59.33 27.80 1.08
C VAL A 284 59.59 29.31 1.05
N GLN A 285 58.81 30.10 1.78
CA GLN A 285 59.01 31.54 1.86
C GLN A 285 60.26 31.91 2.68
N GLU A 286 60.52 31.21 3.79
CA GLU A 286 61.75 31.36 4.57
C GLU A 286 62.98 31.02 3.73
N LEU A 287 62.97 29.86 3.06
CA LEU A 287 64.04 29.43 2.15
C LEU A 287 64.33 30.46 1.04
N LYS A 288 63.29 31.12 0.52
CA LYS A 288 63.45 32.19 -0.46
C LYS A 288 64.25 33.37 0.11
N THR A 289 63.99 33.78 1.36
CA THR A 289 64.72 34.89 2.00
C THR A 289 66.20 34.55 2.21
N GLU A 290 66.49 33.30 2.57
CA GLU A 290 67.87 32.82 2.69
C GLU A 290 68.59 32.80 1.34
N ILE A 291 67.92 32.33 0.28
CA ILE A 291 68.44 32.36 -1.10
C ILE A 291 68.75 33.79 -1.55
N ASP A 292 67.87 34.74 -1.27
CA ASP A 292 68.11 36.16 -1.60
C ASP A 292 69.34 36.70 -0.84
N ALA A 293 69.55 36.30 0.42
CA ALA A 293 70.75 36.65 1.17
C ALA A 293 72.02 36.05 0.54
N VAL A 294 71.99 34.79 0.10
CA VAL A 294 73.10 34.13 -0.61
C VAL A 294 73.44 34.86 -1.91
N LYS A 295 72.44 35.25 -2.70
CA LYS A 295 72.65 36.05 -3.93
C LYS A 295 73.40 37.36 -3.65
N VAL A 296 73.04 38.06 -2.57
CA VAL A 296 73.73 39.30 -2.15
C VAL A 296 75.18 39.02 -1.75
N ILE A 297 75.45 37.92 -1.03
CA ILE A 297 76.81 37.53 -0.64
C ILE A 297 77.66 37.24 -1.88
N LEU A 298 77.14 36.46 -2.83
CA LEU A 298 77.83 36.14 -4.08
C LEU A 298 78.14 37.40 -4.90
N GLY A 299 77.19 38.33 -5.01
CA GLY A 299 77.40 39.60 -5.70
C GLY A 299 78.51 40.45 -5.06
N LYS A 300 78.54 40.52 -3.72
CA LYS A 300 79.62 41.20 -2.99
C LYS A 300 80.97 40.52 -3.19
N HIS A 301 81.00 39.18 -3.18
CA HIS A 301 82.23 38.41 -3.41
C HIS A 301 82.81 38.67 -4.81
N SER A 302 81.96 38.59 -5.84
CA SER A 302 82.33 38.91 -7.22
C SER A 302 82.93 40.32 -7.35
N GLY A 303 82.28 41.33 -6.74
CA GLY A 303 82.79 42.71 -6.75
C GLY A 303 84.15 42.85 -6.05
N ALA A 304 84.31 42.25 -4.87
CA ALA A 304 85.56 42.30 -4.11
C ALA A 304 86.71 41.61 -4.86
N LEU A 305 86.45 40.47 -5.50
CA LEU A 305 87.43 39.77 -6.33
C LEU A 305 87.85 40.62 -7.52
N HIS A 306 86.90 41.29 -8.20
CA HIS A 306 87.21 42.16 -9.32
C HIS A 306 88.12 43.33 -8.91
N ASP A 307 87.86 43.93 -7.74
CA ASP A 307 88.71 44.98 -7.19
C ASP A 307 90.11 44.48 -6.82
N GLN A 308 90.21 43.29 -6.21
CA GLN A 308 91.50 42.66 -5.91
C GLN A 308 92.27 42.33 -7.20
N ALA A 309 91.61 41.77 -8.21
CA ALA A 309 92.18 41.49 -9.52
C ALA A 309 92.73 42.74 -10.18
N ARG A 310 91.97 43.85 -10.14
CA ARG A 310 92.39 45.14 -10.66
C ARG A 310 93.59 45.72 -9.91
N ASN A 311 93.61 45.61 -8.58
CA ASN A 311 94.72 46.11 -7.77
C ASN A 311 95.99 45.28 -7.95
N LEU A 312 95.88 43.95 -8.00
CA LEU A 312 97.00 43.06 -8.26
C LEU A 312 97.56 43.26 -9.67
N SER A 313 96.70 43.41 -10.68
CA SER A 313 97.12 43.74 -12.06
C SER A 313 97.93 45.05 -12.10
N LYS A 314 97.48 46.09 -11.37
CA LYS A 314 98.25 47.33 -11.22
C LYS A 314 99.60 47.09 -10.53
N LEU A 315 99.63 46.32 -9.44
CA LEU A 315 100.86 45.99 -8.70
C LEU A 315 101.85 45.20 -9.56
N ILE A 316 101.40 44.16 -10.27
CA ILE A 316 102.21 43.40 -11.23
C ILE A 316 102.70 44.34 -12.34
N GLY A 317 101.86 45.23 -12.85
CA GLY A 317 102.25 46.23 -13.85
C GLY A 317 103.27 47.26 -13.35
N ILE A 318 103.28 47.58 -12.05
CA ILE A 318 104.32 48.40 -11.40
C ILE A 318 105.60 47.60 -11.25
N LEU A 319 105.53 46.40 -10.67
CA LEU A 319 106.67 45.51 -10.46
C LEU A 319 107.37 45.14 -11.79
N HIS A 320 106.59 44.91 -12.85
CA HIS A 320 107.11 44.68 -14.20
C HIS A 320 107.87 45.91 -14.73
N ARG A 321 107.36 47.13 -14.50
CA ARG A 321 108.06 48.38 -14.85
C ARG A 321 109.32 48.60 -14.02
N GLU A 322 109.30 48.22 -12.76
CA GLU A 322 110.41 48.38 -11.82
C GLU A 322 111.53 47.36 -12.11
N MET A 323 111.20 46.10 -12.42
CA MET A 323 112.15 45.11 -12.95
C MET A 323 112.79 45.56 -14.28
N ILE A 324 112.01 46.15 -15.20
CA ILE A 324 112.56 46.72 -16.45
C ILE A 324 113.51 47.88 -16.14
N SER A 325 113.21 48.68 -15.10
CA SER A 325 114.01 49.86 -14.71
C SER A 325 115.29 49.48 -13.97
N GLN A 326 115.28 48.46 -13.11
CA GLN A 326 116.48 47.91 -12.47
C GLN A 326 117.45 47.28 -13.49
N LYS A 327 116.93 46.76 -14.61
CA LYS A 327 117.75 46.27 -15.73
C LYS A 327 118.39 47.39 -16.58
N ARG A 328 118.09 48.68 -16.32
CA ARG A 328 118.76 49.84 -16.95
C ARG A 328 119.87 50.46 -16.07
N VAL A 329 120.11 49.95 -14.86
CA VAL A 329 121.14 50.46 -13.92
C VAL A 329 122.23 49.41 -13.66
N ILE A 330 122.41 48.45 -14.58
CA ILE A 330 123.63 47.68 -14.73
C ILE A 330 124.15 47.94 -16.15
#